data_AF-A0A482USM5-F1
#
_entry.id   AF-A0A482USM5-F1
#
_cell.length_a   1.000
_cell.length_b   1.000
_cell.length_c   1.000
_cell.angle_alpha   90.00
_cell.angle_beta   90.00
_cell.angle_gamma   90.00
#
_symmetry.space_group_name_H-M   'P 1'
#
loop_
_entity.id
_entity.type
_entity.pdbx_description
1 polymer ?
#
loop_
_entity_poly.entity_id
_entity_poly.type
_entity_poly.pdbx_seq_one_letter_code
_entity_poly.pdbx_strand_id
1 'polypeptide(L)'
;MKKLLNVLECPFIDVFPANLDDLLVKDQVTLICWLEDRSIREFELNDRKGMRVTHPNCLHNIANYLITLGCPFPWNTNTSLTANCAANLDAVRWLIEHAIQLTYEDAYGDEGSEMDCGDSMNNNGDNDGINGGGEDGVSEEEVAVRVDRLGEMMGVDRVDGEDSVGKYFYINVHIQVYIHMHIL
;
A
#
# COMPACT_ATOMS: atom_id res chain seq x y z
N MET A 1 6.43 -11.25 -4.57
CA MET A 1 5.28 -10.73 -5.34
C MET A 1 4.11 -11.70 -5.49
N LYS A 2 4.24 -12.95 -5.97
CA LYS A 2 3.10 -13.91 -5.95
C LYS A 2 2.50 -14.06 -4.55
N LYS A 3 3.34 -14.10 -3.51
CA LYS A 3 2.88 -14.02 -2.10
C LYS A 3 1.99 -12.81 -1.82
N LEU A 4 2.39 -11.61 -2.26
CA LEU A 4 1.63 -10.37 -2.10
C LEU A 4 0.29 -10.43 -2.85
N LEU A 5 0.28 -10.97 -4.07
CA LEU A 5 -0.96 -11.19 -4.82
C LEU A 5 -1.86 -12.25 -4.16
N ASN A 6 -1.30 -13.25 -3.48
CA ASN A 6 -2.08 -14.20 -2.68
C ASN A 6 -2.73 -13.54 -1.46
N VAL A 7 -2.01 -12.64 -0.78
CA VAL A 7 -2.55 -11.86 0.36
C VAL A 7 -3.74 -11.02 -0.09
N LEU A 8 -3.66 -10.43 -1.27
CA LEU A 8 -4.74 -9.66 -1.88
C LEU A 8 -5.83 -10.54 -2.52
N GLU A 9 -5.73 -11.88 -2.43
CA GLU A 9 -6.64 -12.84 -3.04
C GLU A 9 -6.83 -12.63 -4.56
N CYS A 10 -5.72 -12.38 -5.26
CA CYS A 10 -5.73 -12.13 -6.69
C CYS A 10 -6.15 -13.37 -7.49
N PRO A 11 -7.26 -13.34 -8.25
CA PRO A 11 -7.77 -14.52 -8.97
C PRO A 11 -6.92 -14.87 -10.21
N PHE A 12 -5.98 -14.01 -10.59
CA PHE A 12 -5.16 -14.17 -11.79
C PHE A 12 -3.76 -14.71 -11.50
N ILE A 13 -3.46 -15.08 -10.25
CA ILE A 13 -2.11 -15.46 -9.82
C ILE A 13 -1.53 -16.64 -10.61
N ASP A 14 -2.39 -17.59 -11.01
CA ASP A 14 -2.02 -18.77 -11.80
C ASP A 14 -1.94 -18.48 -13.30
N VAL A 15 -2.59 -17.41 -13.75
CA VAL A 15 -2.57 -16.95 -15.15
C VAL A 15 -1.30 -16.16 -15.43
N PHE A 16 -0.77 -15.45 -14.43
CA PHE A 16 0.45 -14.67 -14.57
C PHE A 16 1.70 -15.56 -14.61
N PRO A 17 2.71 -15.16 -15.42
CA PRO A 17 3.99 -15.84 -15.47
C PRO A 17 4.62 -15.95 -14.08
N ALA A 18 5.54 -16.91 -13.95
CA ALA A 18 6.25 -17.14 -12.69
C ALA A 18 7.04 -15.89 -12.26
N ASN A 19 7.66 -15.20 -13.21
CA ASN A 19 8.34 -13.93 -12.99
C ASN A 19 7.45 -12.75 -13.45
N LEU A 20 7.34 -11.71 -12.62
CA LEU A 20 6.62 -10.48 -12.97
C LEU A 20 7.31 -9.75 -14.14
N ASP A 21 8.62 -9.89 -14.26
CA ASP A 21 9.38 -9.30 -15.35
C ASP A 21 8.97 -9.84 -16.73
N ASP A 22 8.15 -10.89 -16.79
CA ASP A 22 7.59 -11.45 -18.02
C ASP A 22 6.16 -10.97 -18.31
N LEU A 23 5.55 -10.14 -17.45
CA LEU A 23 4.19 -9.63 -17.67
C LEU A 23 4.11 -8.75 -18.91
N LEU A 24 3.18 -9.09 -19.80
CA LEU A 24 2.81 -8.21 -20.90
C LEU A 24 2.01 -7.02 -20.36
N VAL A 25 2.08 -5.89 -21.06
CA VAL A 25 1.38 -4.66 -20.66
C VAL A 25 -0.13 -4.89 -20.51
N LYS A 26 -0.76 -5.75 -21.32
CA LYS A 26 -2.18 -6.12 -21.14
C LYS A 26 -2.46 -6.77 -19.78
N ASP A 27 -1.53 -7.57 -19.28
CA ASP A 27 -1.67 -8.31 -18.03
C ASP A 27 -1.41 -7.36 -16.85
N GLN A 28 -0.45 -6.44 -17.00
CA GLN A 28 -0.25 -5.31 -16.10
C GLN A 28 -1.51 -4.44 -15.97
N VAL A 29 -2.12 -4.03 -17.10
CA VAL A 29 -3.36 -3.24 -17.12
C VAL A 29 -4.51 -4.00 -16.46
N THR A 30 -4.61 -5.31 -16.71
CA THR A 30 -5.63 -6.17 -16.08
C THR A 30 -5.46 -6.20 -14.57
N LEU A 31 -4.22 -6.33 -14.08
CA LEU A 31 -3.91 -6.31 -12.66
C LEU A 31 -4.25 -4.95 -12.02
N ILE A 32 -3.87 -3.84 -12.66
CA ILE A 32 -4.19 -2.48 -12.17
C ILE A 32 -5.71 -2.29 -12.09
N CYS A 33 -6.45 -2.68 -13.12
CA CYS A 33 -7.91 -2.61 -13.12
C CYS A 33 -8.53 -3.41 -11.98
N TRP A 34 -7.99 -4.58 -11.68
CA TRP A 34 -8.47 -5.42 -10.59
C TRP A 34 -8.14 -4.82 -9.20
N LEU A 35 -6.93 -4.30 -9.02
CA LEU A 35 -6.53 -3.61 -7.78
C LEU A 35 -7.45 -2.41 -7.50
N GLU A 36 -7.76 -1.62 -8.54
CA GLU A 36 -8.69 -0.50 -8.43
C GLU A 36 -10.13 -0.95 -8.12
N ASP A 37 -10.59 -2.07 -8.70
CA ASP A 37 -11.94 -2.57 -8.44
C ASP A 37 -12.12 -3.10 -7.01
N ARG A 38 -11.06 -3.64 -6.40
CA ARG A 38 -11.13 -4.38 -5.14
C ARG A 38 -10.58 -3.63 -3.94
N SER A 39 -9.36 -3.12 -4.05
CA SER A 39 -8.54 -2.67 -2.92
C SER A 39 -8.42 -1.15 -2.85
N ILE A 40 -8.11 -0.48 -3.96
CA ILE A 40 -7.80 0.96 -3.96
C ILE A 40 -9.10 1.80 -4.04
N ARG A 41 -9.92 1.58 -5.07
CA ARG A 41 -11.26 2.18 -5.26
C ARG A 41 -11.32 3.70 -5.29
N GLU A 42 -10.26 4.36 -5.74
CA GLU A 42 -10.17 5.83 -5.78
C GLU A 42 -10.96 6.46 -6.93
N PHE A 43 -11.21 5.70 -8.01
CA PHE A 43 -11.97 6.20 -9.16
C PHE A 43 -13.45 5.82 -9.08
N GLU A 44 -14.32 6.71 -9.57
CA GLU A 44 -15.73 6.37 -9.78
C GLU A 44 -15.88 5.25 -10.83
N LEU A 45 -16.94 4.44 -10.70
CA LEU A 45 -17.25 3.32 -11.61
C LEU A 45 -17.24 3.72 -13.10
N ASN A 46 -17.56 4.97 -13.42
CA ASN A 46 -17.57 5.47 -14.79
C ASN A 46 -16.17 5.71 -15.35
N ASP A 47 -15.23 6.15 -14.53
CA ASP A 47 -13.86 6.46 -14.94
C ASP A 47 -13.04 5.19 -15.17
N ARG A 48 -13.37 4.11 -14.45
CA ARG A 48 -12.73 2.78 -14.57
C ARG A 48 -12.91 2.14 -15.95
N LYS A 49 -13.99 2.47 -16.66
CA LYS A 49 -14.25 1.93 -18.03
C LYS A 49 -13.15 2.33 -19.00
N GLY A 50 -12.58 3.52 -18.82
CA GLY A 50 -11.51 4.04 -19.67
C GLY A 50 -10.20 3.27 -19.53
N MET A 51 -9.98 2.56 -18.43
CA MET A 51 -8.71 1.87 -18.13
C MET A 51 -8.64 0.43 -18.67
N ARG A 52 -9.79 -0.15 -19.05
CA ARG A 52 -9.86 -1.55 -19.51
C ARG A 52 -9.10 -1.71 -20.84
N VAL A 53 -8.47 -2.87 -21.03
CA VAL A 53 -7.69 -3.21 -22.25
C VAL A 53 -8.47 -3.09 -23.56
N THR A 54 -9.80 -3.14 -23.51
CA THR A 54 -10.68 -2.96 -24.68
C THR A 54 -10.83 -1.51 -25.10
N HIS A 55 -10.46 -0.56 -24.25
CA HIS A 55 -10.57 0.86 -24.53
C HIS A 55 -9.33 1.37 -25.31
N PRO A 56 -9.51 2.11 -26.41
CA PRO A 56 -8.40 2.53 -27.27
C PRO A 56 -7.37 3.42 -26.57
N ASN A 57 -7.82 4.20 -25.57
CA ASN A 57 -6.95 5.10 -24.80
C ASN A 57 -6.58 4.54 -23.41
N CYS A 58 -6.68 3.22 -23.20
CA CYS A 58 -6.46 2.61 -21.88
C CYS A 58 -5.12 3.00 -21.25
N LEU A 59 -4.02 2.97 -22.00
CA LEU A 59 -2.70 3.30 -21.46
C LEU A 59 -2.59 4.74 -20.97
N HIS A 60 -3.19 5.69 -21.70
CA HIS A 60 -3.23 7.09 -21.28
C HIS A 60 -4.11 7.29 -20.04
N ASN A 61 -5.23 6.57 -19.96
CA ASN A 61 -6.11 6.61 -18.79
C ASN A 61 -5.44 5.98 -17.56
N ILE A 62 -4.67 4.90 -17.73
CA ILE A 62 -3.83 4.33 -16.66
C ILE A 62 -2.77 5.33 -16.20
N ALA A 63 -2.09 6.01 -17.11
CA ALA A 63 -1.10 7.03 -16.75
C ALA A 63 -1.73 8.14 -15.90
N ASN A 64 -2.90 8.65 -16.31
CA ASN A 64 -3.63 9.67 -15.56
C ASN A 64 -4.07 9.15 -14.18
N TYR A 65 -4.56 7.92 -14.11
CA TYR A 65 -4.91 7.26 -12.85
C TYR A 65 -3.72 7.18 -11.89
N LEU A 66 -2.56 6.72 -12.38
CA LEU A 66 -1.33 6.65 -11.58
C LEU A 66 -0.88 8.02 -11.08
N ILE A 67 -1.01 9.07 -11.90
CA ILE A 67 -0.72 10.44 -11.49
C ILE A 67 -1.67 10.90 -10.39
N THR A 68 -2.97 10.62 -10.50
CA THR A 68 -3.95 10.98 -9.47
C THR A 68 -3.65 10.32 -8.13
N LEU A 69 -3.16 9.08 -8.15
CA LEU A 69 -2.72 8.36 -6.94
C LEU A 69 -1.37 8.84 -6.39
N GLY A 70 -0.68 9.74 -7.08
CA GLY A 70 0.67 10.18 -6.69
C GLY A 70 1.74 9.11 -6.88
N CYS A 71 1.56 8.17 -7.81
CA CYS A 71 2.57 7.17 -8.14
C CYS A 71 3.88 7.87 -8.59
N PRO A 72 5.03 7.56 -7.97
CA PRO A 72 6.30 8.22 -8.31
C PRO A 72 6.95 7.63 -9.59
N PHE A 73 6.43 6.52 -10.09
CA PHE A 73 7.02 5.78 -11.21
C PHE A 73 6.36 6.16 -12.55
N PRO A 74 7.15 6.32 -13.63
CA PRO A 74 6.61 6.66 -14.92
C PRO A 74 5.81 5.51 -15.53
N TRP A 75 4.75 5.84 -16.28
CA TRP A 75 4.00 4.89 -17.10
C TRP A 75 4.18 5.19 -18.58
N ASN A 76 4.75 4.25 -19.33
CA ASN A 76 4.95 4.38 -20.76
C ASN A 76 3.65 4.09 -21.53
N THR A 77 3.10 5.13 -22.17
CA THR A 77 1.88 5.04 -23.00
C THR A 77 2.14 4.70 -24.47
N ASN A 78 3.40 4.74 -24.92
CA ASN A 78 3.81 4.47 -26.31
C ASN A 78 4.15 2.99 -26.55
N THR A 79 3.91 2.12 -25.57
CA THR A 79 4.16 0.69 -25.67
C THR A 79 2.94 -0.07 -26.22
N SER A 80 3.17 -1.27 -26.76
CA SER A 80 2.09 -2.16 -27.17
C SER A 80 1.56 -2.96 -25.97
N LEU A 81 0.26 -3.24 -25.95
CA LEU A 81 -0.38 -4.16 -24.98
C LEU A 81 0.23 -5.58 -25.01
N THR A 82 0.79 -5.99 -26.15
CA THR A 82 1.44 -7.29 -26.32
C THR A 82 2.95 -7.27 -26.06
N ALA A 83 3.51 -6.11 -25.73
CA ALA A 83 4.93 -5.99 -25.38
C ALA A 83 5.13 -6.18 -23.88
N ASN A 84 6.37 -6.46 -23.53
CA ASN A 84 6.86 -6.32 -22.17
C ASN A 84 7.43 -4.91 -21.99
N CYS A 85 7.14 -4.26 -20.86
CA CYS A 85 7.67 -2.93 -20.56
C CYS A 85 8.13 -2.88 -19.11
N ALA A 86 9.45 -2.97 -18.91
CA ALA A 86 10.05 -2.94 -17.58
C ALA A 86 9.74 -1.64 -16.82
N ALA A 87 9.73 -0.49 -17.50
CA ALA A 87 9.42 0.80 -16.89
C ALA A 87 8.02 0.83 -16.24
N ASN A 88 7.06 0.09 -16.80
CA ASN A 88 5.70 0.02 -16.26
C ASN A 88 5.60 -0.92 -15.06
N LEU A 89 6.54 -1.87 -14.92
CA LEU A 89 6.51 -2.84 -13.83
C LEU A 89 6.77 -2.20 -12.47
N ASP A 90 7.57 -1.14 -12.41
CA ASP A 90 7.84 -0.44 -11.15
C ASP A 90 6.58 0.24 -10.62
N ALA A 91 5.78 0.85 -11.50
CA ALA A 91 4.45 1.38 -11.15
C ALA A 91 3.48 0.28 -10.69
N VAL A 92 3.53 -0.91 -11.32
CA VAL A 92 2.70 -2.06 -10.92
C VAL A 92 3.10 -2.59 -9.54
N ARG A 93 4.40 -2.71 -9.27
CA ARG A 93 4.93 -3.12 -7.95
C ARG A 93 4.47 -2.16 -6.87
N TRP A 94 4.65 -0.87 -7.10
CA TRP A 94 4.20 0.17 -6.19
C TRP A 94 2.69 0.09 -5.90
N LEU A 95 1.85 -0.11 -6.92
CA LEU A 95 0.41 -0.26 -6.73
C LEU A 95 0.03 -1.49 -5.88
N ILE A 96 0.73 -2.60 -6.03
CA ILE A 96 0.49 -3.81 -5.21
C ILE A 96 0.83 -3.52 -3.75
N GLU A 97 1.96 -2.85 -3.51
CA GLU A 97 2.38 -2.46 -2.15
C GLU A 97 1.39 -1.48 -1.53
N HIS A 98 0.96 -0.48 -2.30
CA HIS A 98 -0.05 0.49 -1.87
C HIS A 98 -1.38 -0.19 -1.52
N ALA A 99 -1.86 -1.14 -2.34
CA ALA A 99 -3.08 -1.89 -2.06
C ALA A 99 -2.99 -2.74 -0.78
N ILE A 100 -1.82 -3.31 -0.48
CA ILE A 100 -1.59 -4.05 0.78
C ILE A 100 -1.63 -3.11 1.97
N GLN A 101 -0.99 -1.95 1.86
CA GLN A 101 -1.01 -0.93 2.91
C GLN A 101 -2.47 -0.53 3.23
N LEU A 102 -3.27 -0.22 2.21
CA LEU A 102 -4.69 0.11 2.40
C LEU A 102 -5.46 -1.04 3.07
N THR A 103 -5.22 -2.28 2.65
CA THR A 103 -5.88 -3.46 3.26
C THR A 103 -5.51 -3.63 4.74
N TYR A 104 -4.27 -3.30 5.10
CA TYR A 104 -3.81 -3.31 6.49
C TYR A 104 -4.43 -2.18 7.30
N GLU A 105 -4.48 -0.97 6.75
CA GLU A 105 -5.12 0.19 7.37
C GLU A 105 -6.62 -0.04 7.59
N ASP A 106 -7.33 -0.64 6.63
CA ASP A 106 -8.75 -0.98 6.78
C ASP A 106 -8.99 -2.06 7.86
N ALA A 107 -8.08 -3.02 7.99
CA ALA A 107 -8.23 -4.13 8.92
C ALA A 107 -7.88 -3.76 10.37
N TYR A 108 -6.99 -2.78 10.57
CA TYR A 108 -6.39 -2.49 11.88
C TYR A 108 -6.37 -1.00 12.26
N GLY A 109 -6.78 -0.11 11.36
CA GLY A 109 -6.85 1.34 11.59
C GLY A 109 -7.91 1.76 12.60
N ASP A 110 -8.87 0.88 12.92
CA ASP A 110 -9.93 1.14 13.90
C ASP A 110 -9.54 0.76 15.34
N GLU A 111 -8.48 -0.06 15.54
CA GLU A 111 -8.00 -0.44 16.88
C GLU A 111 -7.30 0.72 17.63
N GLY A 112 -7.25 1.91 17.03
CA GLY A 112 -6.76 3.15 17.66
C GLY A 112 -7.78 4.29 17.80
N SER A 113 -9.02 4.14 17.31
CA SER A 113 -10.03 5.23 17.34
C SER A 113 -11.18 5.05 18.33
N GLU A 114 -11.33 3.91 18.99
CA GLU A 114 -12.22 3.79 20.15
C GLU A 114 -11.52 4.21 21.44
N MET A 115 -11.03 5.46 21.49
CA MET A 115 -11.08 6.19 22.76
C MET A 115 -12.54 6.56 22.96
N ASP A 116 -13.30 5.56 23.44
CA ASP A 116 -14.62 5.73 24.05
C ASP A 116 -14.49 6.85 25.08
N CYS A 117 -14.81 8.09 24.69
CA CYS A 117 -15.05 9.19 25.62
C CYS A 117 -16.41 9.00 26.31
N GLY A 118 -16.67 7.77 26.75
CA GLY A 118 -17.71 7.35 27.66
C GLY A 118 -17.45 7.94 29.04
N ASP A 119 -17.94 9.17 29.19
CA ASP A 119 -18.73 9.60 30.35
C ASP A 119 -18.09 9.40 31.74
N SER A 120 -17.37 10.43 32.21
CA SER A 120 -17.42 10.81 33.63
C SER A 120 -16.80 12.17 33.86
N MET A 121 -17.66 13.12 34.25
CA MET A 121 -17.48 14.10 35.35
C MET A 121 -18.62 15.12 35.21
N ASN A 122 -19.77 14.89 35.83
CA ASN A 122 -20.04 15.13 37.25
C ASN A 122 -19.35 16.40 37.79
N ASN A 123 -20.18 17.36 38.19
CA ASN A 123 -19.83 18.58 38.91
C ASN A 123 -18.95 18.30 40.13
N ASN A 124 -17.79 18.96 40.24
CA ASN A 124 -17.45 19.87 41.35
C ASN A 124 -16.05 20.46 41.16
N GLY A 125 -15.87 21.67 41.69
CA GLY A 125 -14.72 22.53 41.43
C GLY A 125 -13.40 22.16 42.10
N ASP A 126 -12.52 23.14 42.03
CA ASP A 126 -11.20 23.28 42.64
C ASP A 126 -9.99 22.78 41.82
N ASN A 127 -9.46 23.74 41.05
CA ASN A 127 -8.06 24.18 41.02
C ASN A 127 -6.97 23.19 41.53
N ASP A 128 -6.14 22.66 40.63
CA ASP A 128 -4.68 22.85 40.65
C ASP A 128 -4.01 22.19 39.43
N GLY A 129 -2.85 22.74 39.06
CA GLY A 129 -2.21 22.61 37.75
C GLY A 129 -1.93 21.19 37.23
N ILE A 130 -2.05 21.05 35.91
CA ILE A 130 -1.65 19.85 35.19
C ILE A 130 -0.76 20.27 34.01
N ASN A 131 0.50 19.84 34.09
CA ASN A 131 1.44 19.79 32.96
C ASN A 131 0.80 19.00 31.82
N GLY A 132 0.38 19.71 30.77
CA GLY A 132 -0.07 19.11 29.52
C GLY A 132 1.13 18.60 28.71
N GLY A 133 1.61 17.41 29.06
CA GLY A 133 2.56 16.62 28.27
C GLY A 133 1.95 15.26 27.97
N GLY A 134 0.87 15.23 27.19
CA GLY A 134 0.33 14.01 26.60
C GLY A 134 1.15 13.64 25.38
N GLU A 135 2.26 12.94 25.59
CA GLU A 135 2.87 12.15 24.53
C GLU A 135 2.00 10.91 24.35
N ASP A 136 0.99 11.00 23.47
CA ASP A 136 0.33 9.84 22.86
C ASP A 136 1.33 9.16 21.90
N GLY A 137 2.43 8.67 22.45
CA GLY A 137 3.43 7.90 21.75
C GLY A 137 2.99 6.45 21.70
N VAL A 138 2.77 5.94 20.49
CA VAL A 138 2.61 4.50 20.24
C VAL A 138 3.81 3.77 20.87
N SER A 139 3.54 2.79 21.73
CA SER A 139 4.62 2.10 22.45
C SER A 139 5.50 1.31 21.48
N GLU A 140 6.80 1.19 21.80
CA GLU A 140 7.76 0.44 20.97
C GLU A 140 7.33 -1.03 20.80
N GLU A 141 6.69 -1.60 21.81
CA GLU A 141 6.12 -2.95 21.79
C GLU A 141 4.94 -3.07 20.83
N GLU A 142 4.08 -2.05 20.74
CA GLU A 142 2.96 -2.03 19.80
C GLU A 142 3.43 -1.86 18.35
N VAL A 143 4.44 -1.01 18.12
CA VAL A 143 5.11 -0.91 16.82
C VAL A 143 5.71 -2.27 16.44
N ALA A 144 6.35 -2.95 17.40
CA ALA A 144 6.92 -4.26 17.16
C ALA A 144 5.84 -5.28 16.75
N VAL A 145 4.73 -5.38 17.47
CA VAL A 145 3.64 -6.31 17.13
C VAL A 145 3.08 -6.02 15.72
N ARG A 146 2.89 -4.75 15.37
CA ARG A 146 2.41 -4.34 14.04
C ARG A 146 3.38 -4.73 12.93
N VAL A 147 4.69 -4.55 13.19
CA VAL A 147 5.78 -4.96 12.29
C VAL A 147 5.79 -6.47 12.06
N ASP A 148 5.69 -7.27 13.12
CA ASP A 148 5.69 -8.74 13.01
C ASP A 148 4.52 -9.23 12.18
N ARG A 149 3.35 -8.62 12.39
CA ARG A 149 2.13 -8.96 11.66
C ARG A 149 2.22 -8.59 10.18
N LEU A 150 2.81 -7.43 9.86
CA LEU A 150 3.07 -7.04 8.47
C LEU A 150 4.09 -7.97 7.82
N GLY A 151 5.14 -8.36 8.56
CA GLY A 151 6.11 -9.37 8.16
C GLY A 151 5.45 -10.70 7.84
N GLU A 152 4.56 -11.19 8.71
CA GLU A 152 3.77 -12.40 8.51
C GLU A 152 2.91 -12.32 7.24
N MET A 153 2.18 -11.21 7.04
CA MET A 153 1.39 -10.97 5.83
C MET A 153 2.27 -10.99 4.57
N MET A 154 3.45 -10.39 4.61
CA MET A 154 4.37 -10.39 3.46
C MET A 154 5.18 -11.68 3.32
N GLY A 155 5.11 -12.59 4.30
CA GLY A 155 5.92 -13.80 4.40
C GLY A 155 7.41 -13.50 4.50
N VAL A 156 7.76 -12.51 5.33
CA VAL A 156 9.12 -12.01 5.63
C VAL A 156 9.31 -12.07 7.15
N ASP A 157 10.32 -12.82 7.59
CA ASP A 157 10.68 -12.90 9.01
C ASP A 157 11.50 -11.67 9.45
N ARG A 158 11.44 -11.35 10.75
CA ARG A 158 12.35 -10.37 11.34
C ARG A 158 13.79 -10.82 11.20
N VAL A 159 14.66 -9.88 10.81
CA VAL A 159 16.10 -10.07 10.95
C VAL A 159 16.48 -9.68 12.38
N ASP A 160 16.60 -10.67 13.24
CA ASP A 160 17.10 -10.49 14.60
C ASP A 160 18.53 -9.93 14.54
N GLY A 161 18.67 -8.65 14.83
CA GLY A 161 19.97 -7.99 14.91
C GLY A 161 19.93 -6.98 16.05
N GLU A 162 20.70 -7.29 17.10
CA GLU A 162 20.99 -6.47 18.27
C GLU A 162 21.50 -5.07 17.85
N ASP A 163 20.59 -4.11 17.67
CA ASP A 163 20.81 -2.66 17.75
C ASP A 163 19.47 -1.95 17.48
N SER A 164 18.65 -1.90 18.52
CA SER A 164 17.20 -1.69 18.50
C SER A 164 16.78 -0.27 18.90
N VAL A 165 17.29 0.75 18.20
CA VAL A 165 16.68 2.11 18.27
C VAL A 165 16.54 2.75 16.88
N GLY A 166 17.39 2.37 15.91
CA GLY A 166 17.34 2.88 14.53
C GLY A 166 16.49 2.06 13.54
N LYS A 167 16.03 0.86 13.94
CA LYS A 167 15.37 -0.11 13.02
C LYS A 167 13.84 -0.15 13.10
N TYR A 168 13.18 0.51 14.05
CA TYR A 168 11.73 0.69 13.96
C TYR A 168 11.34 1.70 12.89
N PHE A 169 12.30 2.56 12.48
CA PHE A 169 12.20 3.26 11.21
C PHE A 169 12.21 2.28 10.04
N TYR A 170 12.89 1.13 10.07
CA TYR A 170 13.18 0.29 8.89
C TYR A 170 11.98 -0.33 8.14
N ILE A 171 10.75 -0.29 8.68
CA ILE A 171 9.57 -0.77 7.95
C ILE A 171 8.73 0.37 7.38
N ASN A 172 8.61 1.49 8.11
CA ASN A 172 8.13 2.74 7.53
C ASN A 172 9.13 3.30 6.48
N VAL A 173 10.42 3.05 6.72
CA VAL A 173 11.55 3.33 5.85
C VAL A 173 11.71 2.25 4.81
N HIS A 174 11.30 0.98 4.95
CA HIS A 174 11.33 0.12 3.76
C HIS A 174 10.26 0.49 2.74
N ILE A 175 9.10 1.00 3.18
CA ILE A 175 8.12 1.60 2.26
C ILE A 175 8.64 2.94 1.70
N GLN A 176 9.31 3.79 2.50
CA GLN A 176 9.87 5.07 2.01
C GLN A 176 11.26 5.01 1.34
N VAL A 177 12.10 4.02 1.61
CA VAL A 177 13.49 3.85 1.10
C VAL A 177 13.53 2.93 -0.10
N TYR A 178 12.55 2.04 -0.32
CA TYR A 178 12.41 1.46 -1.66
C TYR A 178 12.10 2.54 -2.71
N ILE A 179 11.39 3.61 -2.32
CA ILE A 179 11.14 4.81 -3.14
C ILE A 179 12.41 5.68 -3.28
N HIS A 180 13.29 5.75 -2.27
CA HIS A 180 14.49 6.59 -2.31
C HIS A 180 15.76 5.91 -2.87
N MET A 181 15.89 4.58 -2.81
CA MET A 181 17.08 3.85 -3.30
C MET A 181 17.05 3.51 -4.79
N HIS A 182 15.97 3.80 -5.51
CA HIS A 182 15.88 3.60 -6.97
C HIS A 182 15.74 4.89 -7.79
N ILE A 183 15.97 6.06 -7.17
CA ILE A 183 16.06 7.39 -7.84
C ILE A 183 17.49 7.97 -7.74
N LEU A 184 18.52 7.12 -7.60
CA LEU A 184 19.93 7.51 -7.81
C LEU A 184 20.67 6.47 -8.65
#